data_AF-A0A8S9GUI7-F1
#
_entry.id   AF-A0A8S9GUI7-F1
#
_cell.length_a   1.000
_cell.length_b   1.000
_cell.length_c   1.000
_cell.angle_alpha   90.00
_cell.angle_beta   90.00
_cell.angle_gamma   90.00
#
_symmetry.space_group_name_H-M   'P 1'
#
loop_
_entity.id
_entity.type
_entity.pdbx_description
1 polymer ?
#
loop_
_entity_poly.entity_id
_entity_poly.type
_entity_poly.pdbx_seq_one_letter_code
_entity_poly.pdbx_strand_id
1 'polypeptide(L)'
;MYSESCNFDGSGAGRCLTGDCGNKLKCAGAGGVPPVTLAEFTIGNGGGQDFYDVSLVDGYNVQMGITTRDGSGDCQNVGCVSDLNGSCPNELRVMDGGNVVACKSACAAFNKPEYCCTGAFDKPETCPPTDYSRIFKAACPKAYSYAYDDASSTFTCTNANYSVVFCPKS
;
A
#
# COMPACT_ATOMS: atom_id res chain seq x y z
N MET A 1 -1.22 -7.38 -1.95
CA MET A 1 -1.87 -6.47 -2.92
C MET A 1 -3.24 -6.99 -3.32
N TYR A 2 -4.11 -6.11 -3.81
CA TYR A 2 -5.46 -6.44 -4.31
C TYR A 2 -5.66 -5.83 -5.70
N SER A 3 -6.35 -6.54 -6.58
CA SER A 3 -6.59 -6.14 -7.97
C SER A 3 -8.09 -6.03 -8.25
N GLU A 4 -8.52 -4.95 -8.91
CA GLU A 4 -9.95 -4.64 -9.11
C GLU A 4 -10.35 -4.57 -10.59
N SER A 5 -11.64 -4.76 -10.84
CA SER A 5 -12.25 -4.76 -12.18
C SER A 5 -11.51 -5.65 -13.16
N CYS A 6 -11.25 -6.89 -12.73
CA CYS A 6 -10.49 -7.87 -13.48
C CYS A 6 -11.38 -8.69 -14.42
N ASN A 7 -10.84 -9.03 -15.60
CA ASN A 7 -11.46 -9.99 -16.51
C ASN A 7 -10.39 -10.96 -17.02
N PHE A 8 -10.60 -12.25 -16.79
CA PHE A 8 -9.71 -13.33 -17.19
C PHE A 8 -10.46 -14.40 -17.97
N ASP A 9 -9.80 -14.99 -18.96
CA ASP A 9 -10.29 -16.16 -19.68
C ASP A 9 -10.02 -17.47 -18.92
N GLY A 10 -10.44 -18.61 -19.50
CA GLY A 10 -10.24 -19.93 -18.90
C GLY A 10 -8.79 -20.39 -18.77
N SER A 11 -7.84 -19.72 -19.44
CA SER A 11 -6.40 -19.94 -19.28
C SER A 11 -5.78 -19.09 -18.17
N GLY A 12 -6.55 -18.15 -17.61
CA GLY A 12 -6.08 -17.19 -16.62
C GLY A 12 -5.35 -15.99 -17.23
N ALA A 13 -5.40 -15.80 -18.55
CA ALA A 13 -4.93 -14.60 -19.23
C ALA A 13 -6.03 -13.53 -19.20
N GLY A 14 -5.65 -12.27 -19.00
CA GLY A 14 -6.63 -11.21 -18.78
C GLY A 14 -5.97 -9.96 -18.26
N ARG A 15 -6.73 -9.06 -17.64
CA ARG A 15 -6.18 -7.86 -17.00
C ARG A 15 -7.07 -7.34 -15.89
N CYS A 16 -6.48 -6.59 -14.98
CA CYS A 16 -7.19 -5.77 -13.99
C CYS A 16 -7.04 -4.28 -14.30
N LEU A 17 -7.98 -3.47 -13.81
CA LEU A 17 -7.92 -2.01 -13.92
C LEU A 17 -6.91 -1.42 -12.94
N THR A 18 -6.89 -1.93 -11.71
CA THR A 18 -5.95 -1.56 -10.65
C THR A 18 -5.23 -2.82 -10.17
N GLY A 19 -3.95 -2.69 -9.77
CA GLY A 19 -3.17 -3.80 -9.23
C GLY A 19 -2.92 -4.97 -10.20
N ASP A 20 -2.98 -4.75 -11.52
CA ASP A 20 -2.64 -5.80 -12.50
C ASP A 20 -1.18 -6.26 -12.29
N CYS A 21 -0.92 -7.56 -12.44
CA CYS A 21 0.39 -8.15 -12.16
C CYS A 21 0.98 -8.90 -13.37
N GLY A 22 0.74 -8.37 -14.57
CA GLY A 22 1.31 -8.87 -15.82
C GLY A 22 0.32 -9.68 -16.65
N ASN A 23 -0.92 -9.18 -16.77
CA ASN A 23 -1.99 -9.74 -17.59
C ASN A 23 -2.33 -11.22 -17.31
N LYS A 24 -2.23 -11.61 -16.04
CA LYS A 24 -2.40 -13.00 -15.59
C LYS A 24 -3.03 -13.05 -14.21
N LEU A 25 -3.88 -14.06 -14.00
CA LEU A 25 -4.54 -14.27 -12.71
C LEU A 25 -3.54 -14.63 -11.59
N LYS A 26 -2.50 -15.40 -11.93
CA LYS A 26 -1.43 -15.79 -10.99
C LYS A 26 -0.20 -14.93 -11.22
N CYS A 27 0.09 -14.02 -10.29
CA CYS A 27 1.15 -13.02 -10.45
C CYS A 27 2.56 -13.60 -10.58
N ALA A 28 2.82 -14.82 -10.08
CA ALA A 28 4.10 -15.51 -10.20
C ALA A 28 5.31 -14.64 -9.79
N GLY A 29 5.18 -13.97 -8.64
CA GLY A 29 6.21 -13.08 -8.10
C GLY A 29 6.23 -11.67 -8.68
N ALA A 30 5.43 -11.36 -9.71
CA ALA A 30 5.28 -9.99 -10.17
C ALA A 30 4.50 -9.16 -9.13
N GLY A 31 5.00 -7.96 -8.86
CA GLY A 31 4.25 -6.93 -8.13
C GLY A 31 3.08 -6.39 -8.96
N GLY A 32 2.15 -5.74 -8.28
CA GLY A 32 1.03 -5.07 -8.92
C GLY A 32 1.52 -3.75 -9.51
N VAL A 33 1.01 -3.40 -10.69
CA VAL A 33 1.30 -2.11 -11.31
C VAL A 33 0.64 -1.00 -10.48
N PRO A 34 1.41 0.00 -9.96
CA PRO A 34 0.86 1.12 -9.22
C PRO A 34 -0.21 1.91 -10.02
N PRO A 35 -1.25 2.46 -9.36
CA PRO A 35 -1.45 2.50 -7.92
C PRO A 35 -1.96 1.20 -7.29
N VAL A 36 -1.40 0.81 -6.15
CA VAL A 36 -1.82 -0.38 -5.41
C VAL A 36 -1.54 -0.25 -3.90
N THR A 37 -2.57 -0.49 -3.08
CA THR A 37 -2.40 -0.61 -1.63
C THR A 37 -1.70 -1.93 -1.31
N LEU A 38 -0.63 -1.89 -0.52
CA LEU A 38 0.15 -3.06 -0.14
C LEU A 38 -0.06 -3.43 1.33
N ALA A 39 -0.01 -4.73 1.60
CA ALA A 39 0.20 -5.28 2.94
C ALA A 39 1.54 -6.01 2.89
N GLU A 40 2.47 -5.57 3.72
CA GLU A 40 3.86 -6.03 3.71
C GLU A 40 4.14 -6.78 5.01
N PHE A 41 4.93 -7.85 4.90
CA PHE A 41 5.26 -8.74 6.01
C PHE A 41 6.70 -9.20 5.89
N THR A 42 7.42 -9.13 7.00
CA THR A 42 8.71 -9.78 7.22
C THR A 42 8.54 -10.71 8.42
N ILE A 43 8.57 -12.02 8.17
CA ILE A 43 8.24 -13.04 9.19
C ILE A 43 9.51 -13.64 9.79
N GLY A 44 9.64 -13.58 11.12
CA GLY A 44 10.54 -14.42 11.90
C GLY A 44 12.04 -14.29 11.64
N ASN A 45 12.56 -13.12 11.25
CA ASN A 45 14.00 -12.91 10.96
C ASN A 45 14.91 -13.16 12.19
N GLY A 46 15.25 -14.42 12.46
CA GLY A 46 16.27 -14.85 13.43
C GLY A 46 15.93 -14.67 14.93
N GLY A 47 14.81 -14.04 15.27
CA GLY A 47 14.40 -13.76 16.66
C GLY A 47 12.90 -13.99 16.96
N GLY A 48 12.13 -14.51 16.00
CA GLY A 48 10.69 -14.79 16.17
C GLY A 48 9.76 -13.57 16.14
N GLN A 49 10.30 -12.37 16.04
CA GLN A 49 9.54 -11.13 15.85
C GLN A 49 9.28 -10.90 14.36
N ASP A 50 8.04 -10.62 14.01
CA ASP A 50 7.61 -10.21 12.69
C ASP A 50 7.52 -8.69 12.61
N PHE A 51 7.70 -8.17 11.40
CA PHE A 51 7.41 -6.78 11.04
C PHE A 51 6.31 -6.77 9.98
N TYR A 52 5.35 -5.87 10.11
CA TYR A 52 4.26 -5.76 9.17
C TYR A 52 3.72 -4.35 9.10
N ASP A 53 3.13 -4.02 7.95
CA ASP A 53 2.58 -2.71 7.68
C ASP A 53 1.60 -2.74 6.50
N VAL A 54 0.80 -1.68 6.40
CA VAL A 54 0.08 -1.34 5.17
C VAL A 54 0.78 -0.16 4.54
N SER A 55 1.03 -0.24 3.24
CA SER A 55 1.84 0.73 2.52
C SER A 55 1.10 1.32 1.34
N LEU A 56 1.20 2.66 1.25
CA LEU A 56 0.67 3.49 0.17
C LEU A 56 1.78 4.17 -0.62
N VAL A 57 3.02 3.69 -0.48
CA VAL A 57 4.19 4.15 -1.25
C VAL A 57 3.93 3.98 -2.75
N ASP A 58 3.28 2.88 -3.11
CA ASP A 58 2.82 2.57 -4.46
C ASP A 58 1.40 3.09 -4.74
N GLY A 59 0.87 4.00 -3.92
CA GLY A 59 -0.46 4.57 -4.07
C GLY A 59 -1.55 3.76 -3.37
N TYR A 60 -2.80 4.09 -3.69
CA TYR A 60 -4.00 3.53 -3.07
C TYR A 60 -4.98 3.09 -4.14
N ASN A 61 -5.58 1.91 -3.99
CA ASN A 61 -6.73 1.47 -4.79
C ASN A 61 -7.89 1.01 -3.89
N VAL A 62 -7.59 0.23 -2.86
CA VAL A 62 -8.59 -0.32 -1.93
C VAL A 62 -8.22 -0.04 -0.48
N GLN A 63 -9.24 0.10 0.38
CA GLN A 63 -9.07 0.07 1.82
C GLN A 63 -8.51 -1.29 2.24
N MET A 64 -7.50 -1.28 3.11
CA MET A 64 -6.84 -2.49 3.56
C MET A 64 -6.49 -2.39 5.04
N GLY A 65 -6.76 -3.47 5.78
CA GLY A 65 -6.34 -3.63 7.17
C GLY A 65 -5.60 -4.94 7.38
N ILE A 66 -4.66 -4.92 8.31
CA ILE A 66 -4.01 -6.11 8.86
C ILE A 66 -4.47 -6.25 10.31
N THR A 67 -4.99 -7.42 10.63
CA THR A 67 -5.33 -7.79 12.01
C THR A 67 -4.46 -8.94 12.47
N THR A 68 -4.00 -8.87 13.72
CA THR A 68 -3.14 -9.88 14.34
C THR A 68 -3.94 -10.73 15.32
N ARG A 69 -3.64 -12.02 15.41
CA ARG A 69 -4.25 -12.97 16.36
C ARG A 69 -3.17 -13.84 17.00
N ASP A 70 -3.41 -14.24 18.24
CA ASP A 70 -2.59 -15.21 19.00
C ASP A 70 -1.13 -14.80 19.27
N GLY A 71 -0.67 -13.66 18.74
CA GLY A 71 0.67 -13.13 18.93
C GLY A 71 0.86 -12.34 20.23
N SER A 72 2.10 -11.95 20.49
CA SER A 72 2.51 -11.16 21.68
C SER A 72 3.44 -10.01 21.32
N GLY A 73 3.50 -8.98 22.17
CA GLY A 73 4.19 -7.72 21.89
C GLY A 73 3.20 -6.62 21.52
N ASP A 74 3.55 -5.77 20.55
CA ASP A 74 2.72 -4.62 20.15
C ASP A 74 1.44 -5.05 19.43
N CYS A 75 1.55 -5.95 18.45
CA CYS A 75 0.44 -6.66 17.78
C CYS A 75 -0.77 -5.76 17.49
N GLN A 76 -0.51 -4.59 16.93
CA GLN A 76 -1.55 -3.63 16.60
C GLN A 76 -2.30 -4.03 15.34
N ASN A 77 -3.61 -3.76 15.34
CA ASN A 77 -4.38 -3.70 14.10
C ASN A 77 -4.07 -2.38 13.38
N VAL A 78 -3.71 -2.49 12.11
CA VAL A 78 -3.14 -1.39 11.30
C VAL A 78 -3.77 -1.38 9.92
N GLY A 79 -3.65 -0.27 9.21
CA GLY A 79 -4.20 -0.17 7.86
C GLY A 79 -4.61 1.22 7.43
N CYS A 80 -5.20 1.24 6.24
CA CYS A 80 -5.82 2.39 5.61
C CYS A 80 -7.30 2.05 5.37
N VAL A 81 -8.17 2.51 6.27
CA VAL A 81 -9.62 2.22 6.25
C VAL A 81 -10.45 3.39 5.75
N SER A 82 -9.82 4.54 5.52
CA SER A 82 -10.46 5.70 4.90
C SER A 82 -10.51 5.54 3.39
N ASP A 83 -11.57 6.03 2.76
CA ASP A 83 -11.65 6.10 1.31
C ASP A 83 -10.79 7.26 0.76
N LEU A 84 -9.55 6.93 0.39
CA LEU A 84 -8.62 7.88 -0.22
C LEU A 84 -8.99 8.28 -1.65
N ASN A 85 -9.82 7.50 -2.36
CA ASN A 85 -10.27 7.88 -3.70
C ASN A 85 -11.15 9.15 -3.65
N GLY A 86 -11.96 9.30 -2.59
CA GLY A 86 -12.81 10.47 -2.37
C GLY A 86 -12.05 11.78 -2.11
N SER A 87 -10.83 11.72 -1.58
CA SER A 87 -9.98 12.89 -1.29
C SER A 87 -8.74 12.98 -2.16
N CYS A 88 -8.60 12.11 -3.16
CA CYS A 88 -7.43 12.07 -4.04
C CYS A 88 -7.23 13.41 -4.79
N PRO A 89 -6.04 14.02 -4.74
CA PRO A 89 -5.70 15.21 -5.54
C PRO A 89 -5.87 14.95 -7.04
N ASN A 90 -6.30 15.98 -7.79
CA ASN A 90 -6.69 15.83 -9.20
C ASN A 90 -5.57 15.21 -10.05
N GLU A 91 -4.34 15.63 -9.83
CA GLU A 91 -3.14 15.20 -10.53
C GLU A 91 -2.68 13.78 -10.19
N LEU A 92 -3.26 13.17 -9.14
CA LEU A 92 -2.97 11.81 -8.70
C LEU A 92 -4.07 10.80 -9.07
N ARG A 93 -5.23 11.27 -9.53
CA ARG A 93 -6.40 10.41 -9.80
C ARG A 93 -6.16 9.45 -10.97
N VAL A 94 -6.59 8.22 -10.78
CA VAL A 94 -6.88 7.27 -11.87
C VAL A 94 -8.39 7.26 -12.08
N MET A 95 -8.82 7.60 -13.29
CA MET A 95 -10.23 7.72 -13.65
C MET A 95 -10.72 6.52 -14.45
N ASP A 96 -11.91 6.02 -14.14
CA ASP A 96 -12.66 5.08 -14.98
C ASP A 96 -14.16 5.36 -14.90
N GLY A 97 -14.82 5.44 -16.07
CA GLY A 97 -16.25 5.73 -16.13
C GLY A 97 -16.70 7.02 -15.42
N GLY A 98 -15.82 8.01 -15.27
CA GLY A 98 -16.09 9.26 -14.53
C GLY A 98 -15.86 9.19 -13.02
N ASN A 99 -15.47 8.04 -12.49
CA ASN A 99 -15.15 7.83 -11.07
C ASN A 99 -13.64 7.75 -10.84
N VAL A 100 -13.19 8.16 -9.65
CA VAL A 100 -11.82 7.90 -9.19
C VAL A 100 -11.77 6.46 -8.70
N VAL A 101 -11.00 5.61 -9.37
CA VAL A 101 -10.86 4.19 -9.01
C VAL A 101 -9.58 3.88 -8.24
N ALA A 102 -8.60 4.77 -8.30
CA ALA A 102 -7.38 4.69 -7.53
C ALA A 102 -6.70 6.06 -7.43
N CYS A 103 -5.76 6.19 -6.48
CA CYS A 103 -4.96 7.36 -6.26
C CYS A 103 -3.47 7.01 -6.34
N LYS A 104 -2.75 7.60 -7.29
CA LYS A 104 -1.29 7.45 -7.40
C LYS A 104 -0.60 8.08 -6.19
N SER A 105 0.50 7.49 -5.75
CA SER A 105 1.47 8.23 -4.94
C SER A 105 2.15 9.30 -5.81
N ALA A 106 2.80 10.27 -5.17
CA ALA A 106 3.58 11.28 -5.88
C ALA A 106 4.73 10.65 -6.69
N CYS A 107 5.35 9.57 -6.18
CA CYS A 107 6.38 8.86 -6.93
C CYS A 107 5.80 8.26 -8.22
N ALA A 108 4.69 7.53 -8.12
CA ALA A 108 4.04 6.92 -9.29
C ALA A 108 3.49 7.96 -10.29
N ALA A 109 3.14 9.17 -9.83
CA ALA A 109 2.63 10.22 -10.70
C ALA A 109 3.73 11.03 -11.40
N PHE A 110 4.81 11.36 -10.69
CA PHE A 110 5.80 12.33 -11.17
C PHE A 110 7.18 11.75 -11.44
N ASN A 111 7.49 10.57 -10.90
CA ASN A 111 8.78 9.89 -11.05
C ASN A 111 9.99 10.81 -10.77
N LYS A 112 9.89 11.62 -9.71
CA LYS A 112 10.97 12.53 -9.30
C LYS A 112 11.70 12.01 -8.05
N PRO A 113 13.02 12.24 -7.95
CA PRO A 113 13.83 11.78 -6.82
C PRO A 113 13.27 12.15 -5.45
N GLU A 114 12.74 13.37 -5.29
CA GLU A 114 12.17 13.86 -4.03
C GLU A 114 10.88 13.16 -3.59
N TYR A 115 10.16 12.51 -4.52
CA TYR A 115 8.96 11.74 -4.21
C TYR A 115 9.22 10.25 -4.10
N CYS A 116 10.22 9.75 -4.85
CA CYS A 116 10.60 8.35 -4.87
C CYS A 116 11.71 8.02 -3.87
N CYS A 117 12.28 9.02 -3.20
CA CYS A 117 13.41 8.90 -2.30
C CYS A 117 14.61 8.17 -2.93
N THR A 118 15.08 8.68 -4.07
CA THR A 118 16.20 8.11 -4.81
C THR A 118 17.31 9.14 -5.06
N GLY A 119 18.50 8.67 -5.42
CA GLY A 119 19.63 9.56 -5.75
C GLY A 119 20.02 10.45 -4.57
N ALA A 120 19.91 11.77 -4.74
CA ALA A 120 20.21 12.74 -3.68
C ALA A 120 19.21 12.71 -2.50
N PHE A 121 18.12 11.96 -2.63
CA PHE A 121 17.04 11.80 -1.66
C PHE A 121 16.99 10.36 -1.11
N ASP A 122 18.07 9.58 -1.20
CA ASP A 122 18.13 8.17 -0.80
C ASP A 122 18.32 7.93 0.71
N LYS A 123 18.03 8.94 1.53
CA LYS A 123 18.09 8.88 2.99
C LYS A 123 16.91 9.60 3.64
N PRO A 124 16.46 9.17 4.83
CA PRO A 124 15.39 9.83 5.57
C PRO A 124 15.63 11.34 5.78
N GLU A 125 16.87 11.74 6.06
CA GLU A 125 17.20 13.15 6.30
C GLU A 125 17.10 14.01 5.03
N THR A 126 17.24 13.37 3.86
CA THR A 126 17.23 14.03 2.55
C THR A 126 15.90 13.92 1.83
N CYS A 127 15.01 12.98 2.22
CA CYS A 127 13.68 12.80 1.65
C CYS A 127 12.60 13.03 2.72
N PRO A 128 12.30 14.27 3.11
CA PRO A 128 11.28 14.56 4.10
C PRO A 128 9.87 14.35 3.53
N PRO A 129 8.83 14.26 4.39
CA PRO A 129 7.44 14.24 3.96
C PRO A 129 7.10 15.43 3.05
N THR A 130 6.29 15.17 2.02
CA THR A 130 5.83 16.17 1.05
C THR A 130 4.34 16.47 1.27
N ASP A 131 3.81 17.49 0.59
CA ASP A 131 2.37 17.79 0.67
C ASP A 131 1.52 16.60 0.22
N TYR A 132 1.99 15.82 -0.76
CA TYR A 132 1.32 14.61 -1.21
C TYR A 132 1.34 13.49 -0.17
N SER A 133 2.50 13.17 0.42
CA SER A 133 2.55 12.10 1.42
C SER A 133 1.78 12.46 2.69
N ARG A 134 1.73 13.75 3.07
CA ARG A 134 0.90 14.23 4.18
C ARG A 134 -0.59 13.98 3.97
N ILE A 135 -1.10 14.07 2.74
CA ILE A 135 -2.51 13.78 2.43
C ILE A 135 -2.81 12.31 2.71
N PHE A 136 -1.94 11.42 2.25
CA PHE A 136 -2.06 9.97 2.47
C PHE A 136 -1.97 9.65 3.96
N LYS A 137 -1.02 10.28 4.67
CA LYS A 137 -0.83 10.08 6.11
C LYS A 137 -2.01 10.58 6.94
N ALA A 138 -2.59 11.72 6.57
CA ALA A 138 -3.75 12.28 7.26
C ALA A 138 -4.97 11.36 7.14
N ALA A 139 -5.18 10.74 5.98
CA ALA A 139 -6.25 9.76 5.79
C ALA A 139 -5.94 8.44 6.51
N CYS A 140 -4.69 7.99 6.47
CA CYS A 140 -4.29 6.67 6.95
C CYS A 140 -3.06 6.77 7.88
N PRO A 141 -3.24 7.21 9.14
CA PRO A 141 -2.13 7.47 10.07
C PRO A 141 -1.28 6.25 10.41
N LYS A 142 -1.85 5.04 10.29
CA LYS A 142 -1.19 3.76 10.56
C LYS A 142 -0.71 3.03 9.29
N ALA A 143 -0.54 3.75 8.19
CA ALA A 143 0.00 3.23 6.95
C ALA A 143 1.22 4.04 6.51
N TYR A 144 2.15 3.40 5.80
CA TYR A 144 3.25 4.11 5.13
C TYR A 144 2.67 5.03 4.07
N SER A 145 3.01 6.32 4.15
CA SER A 145 2.61 7.34 3.18
C SER A 145 3.69 7.67 2.14
N TYR A 146 4.94 7.31 2.43
CA TYR A 146 6.11 7.44 1.57
C TYR A 146 7.25 6.54 2.09
N ALA A 147 8.38 6.45 1.37
CA ALA A 147 9.39 5.42 1.58
C ALA A 147 10.07 5.42 2.98
N TYR A 148 10.17 6.56 3.67
CA TYR A 148 10.82 6.66 4.99
C TYR A 148 9.84 7.02 6.12
N ASP A 149 8.60 6.51 6.05
CA ASP A 149 7.56 6.72 7.07
C ASP A 149 7.62 5.69 8.22
N ASP A 150 8.82 5.20 8.57
CA ASP A 150 8.99 4.07 9.50
C ASP A 150 8.47 4.36 10.90
N ALA A 151 8.78 5.54 11.44
CA ALA A 151 8.53 5.89 12.84
C ALA A 151 7.06 5.80 13.28
N SER A 152 6.13 5.79 12.34
CA SER A 152 4.69 5.70 12.63
C SER A 152 3.95 4.62 11.83
N SER A 153 4.68 3.79 11.08
CA SER A 153 4.07 2.86 10.11
C SER A 153 4.63 1.45 10.16
N THR A 154 5.76 1.21 10.84
CA THR A 154 6.26 -0.15 11.08
C THR A 154 5.67 -0.71 12.37
N PHE A 155 5.10 -1.91 12.31
CA PHE A 155 4.53 -2.58 13.48
C PHE A 155 5.15 -3.95 13.67
N THR A 156 5.18 -4.41 14.92
CA THR A 156 5.78 -5.70 15.27
C THR A 156 4.83 -6.60 16.03
N CYS A 157 4.96 -7.90 15.82
CA CYS A 157 4.24 -8.91 16.60
C CYS A 157 5.03 -10.21 16.58
N THR A 158 5.00 -10.96 17.67
CA THR A 158 5.76 -12.20 17.83
C THR A 158 4.81 -13.39 17.83
N ASN A 159 5.09 -14.40 17.01
CA ASN A 159 4.31 -15.66 16.89
C ASN A 159 2.83 -15.44 16.57
N ALA A 160 2.53 -14.58 15.59
CA ALA A 160 1.15 -14.18 15.30
C ALA A 160 0.58 -14.85 14.05
N ASN A 161 -0.75 -14.95 14.03
CA ASN A 161 -1.53 -15.17 12.82
C ASN A 161 -2.03 -13.82 12.28
N TYR A 162 -2.04 -13.66 10.96
CA TYR A 162 -2.48 -12.41 10.33
C TYR A 162 -3.73 -12.63 9.49
N SER A 163 -4.63 -11.65 9.48
CA SER A 163 -5.70 -11.56 8.49
C SER A 163 -5.61 -10.22 7.78
N VAL A 164 -5.49 -10.28 6.45
CA VAL A 164 -5.60 -9.12 5.57
C VAL A 164 -7.08 -8.96 5.19
N VAL A 165 -7.64 -7.79 5.48
CA VAL A 165 -9.05 -7.48 5.26
C VAL A 165 -9.15 -6.35 4.25
N PHE A 166 -9.81 -6.59 3.13
CA PHE A 166 -10.18 -5.55 2.16
C PHE A 166 -11.52 -4.94 2.55
N CYS A 167 -11.63 -3.62 2.47
CA CYS A 167 -12.82 -2.87 2.91
C CYS A 167 -13.26 -3.23 4.36
N PRO A 168 -12.35 -3.16 5.34
CA PRO A 168 -12.68 -3.47 6.72
C PRO A 168 -13.78 -2.52 7.23
N LYS A 169 -14.72 -3.06 8.02
CA LYS A 169 -15.73 -2.23 8.68
C LYS A 169 -15.05 -1.42 9.78
N SER A 170 -15.31 -0.12 9.81
CA SER A 170 -14.96 0.81 10.89
C SER A 170 -15.69 0.48 12.19
#